data_AF-A0A953YJS9-F1
#
_entry.id   AF-A0A953YJS9-F1
#
_cell.length_a   1.000
_cell.length_b   1.000
_cell.length_c   1.000
_cell.angle_alpha   90.00
_cell.angle_beta   90.00
_cell.angle_gamma   90.00
#
_symmetry.space_group_name_H-M   'P 1'
#
loop_
_entity.id
_entity.type
_entity.pdbx_description
1 polymer ?
#
loop_
_entity_poly.entity_id
_entity_poly.type
_entity_poly.pdbx_seq_one_letter_code
_entity_poly.pdbx_strand_id
1 'polypeptide(L)'
;MANKGRTVYVCAECGAQASKWAGQCGDCGAWNTLQEAVAAPAGGKNPSFAGYAGPTAEVRTLAEVDAVAEIRQSCGNGELDRVLGGGLVEGSVTLIGGDPGIGKSTLLLQVLAELAAHNRTLYVSGEESPRQIGLRAQRLGLARDRLRLLPEINVERILATAEIERPQAM
;
A
#
# COMPACT_ATOMS: atom_id res chain seq x y z
N MET A 1 13.96 -15.75 -26.44
CA MET A 1 13.84 -17.22 -26.31
C MET A 1 12.44 -17.52 -25.82
N ALA A 2 11.62 -18.19 -26.62
CA ALA A 2 10.22 -18.45 -26.32
C ALA A 2 10.09 -19.38 -25.09
N ASN A 3 9.36 -18.92 -24.07
CA ASN A 3 9.09 -19.66 -22.85
C ASN A 3 8.19 -20.86 -23.21
N LYS A 4 8.76 -22.06 -23.32
CA LYS A 4 8.01 -23.29 -23.55
C LYS A 4 7.04 -23.46 -22.38
N GLY A 5 5.74 -23.36 -22.66
CA GLY A 5 4.69 -23.47 -21.65
C GLY A 5 4.84 -24.74 -20.81
N ARG A 6 4.62 -24.61 -19.49
CA ARG A 6 4.64 -25.76 -18.58
C ARG A 6 3.43 -26.63 -18.88
N THR A 7 3.65 -27.85 -19.35
CA THR A 7 2.59 -28.85 -19.54
C THR A 7 1.95 -29.20 -18.19
N VAL A 8 0.61 -29.22 -18.14
CA VAL A 8 -0.20 -29.66 -17.00
C VAL A 8 -1.22 -30.69 -17.49
N TYR A 9 -1.57 -31.66 -16.67
CA TYR A 9 -2.57 -32.68 -17.01
C TYR A 9 -3.85 -32.41 -16.24
N VAL A 10 -4.99 -32.33 -16.93
CA VAL A 10 -6.30 -32.01 -16.34
C VAL A 10 -7.22 -33.21 -16.48
N CYS A 11 -7.85 -33.62 -15.38
CA CYS A 11 -8.83 -34.71 -15.40
C CYS A 11 -10.13 -34.24 -16.06
N ALA A 12 -10.57 -34.93 -17.10
CA ALA A 12 -11.83 -34.64 -17.80
C ALA A 12 -13.07 -34.88 -16.92
N GLU A 13 -12.94 -35.68 -15.85
CA GLU A 13 -14.07 -36.05 -14.99
C GLU A 13 -14.28 -35.09 -13.81
N CYS A 14 -13.18 -34.67 -13.15
CA CYS A 14 -13.25 -33.83 -11.95
C CYS A 14 -12.49 -32.51 -12.05
N GLY A 15 -11.77 -32.25 -13.14
CA GLY A 15 -10.99 -31.03 -13.34
C GLY A 15 -9.68 -30.98 -12.55
N ALA A 16 -9.31 -32.04 -11.81
CA ALA A 16 -8.07 -32.12 -11.06
C ALA A 16 -6.83 -31.92 -11.95
N GLN A 17 -5.85 -31.18 -11.45
CA GLN A 17 -4.62 -30.86 -12.17
C GLN A 17 -3.42 -31.61 -11.61
N ALA A 18 -2.64 -32.24 -12.49
CA ALA A 18 -1.41 -32.93 -12.15
C ALA A 18 -0.23 -32.39 -12.99
N SER A 19 0.95 -32.37 -12.39
CA SER A 19 2.19 -31.91 -13.05
C SER A 19 2.87 -33.01 -13.89
N LYS A 20 2.40 -34.26 -13.79
CA LYS A 20 2.89 -35.42 -14.53
C LYS A 20 1.70 -36.30 -14.93
N TRP A 21 1.82 -36.99 -16.06
CA TRP A 21 0.80 -37.94 -16.50
C TRP A 21 0.77 -39.16 -15.58
N ALA A 22 -0.43 -39.66 -15.31
CA ALA A 22 -0.66 -40.92 -14.62
C ALA A 22 -1.89 -41.60 -15.24
N GLY A 23 -1.92 -42.94 -15.21
CA GLY A 23 -3.07 -43.71 -15.72
C GLY A 23 -4.34 -43.55 -14.88
N GLN A 24 -4.23 -43.06 -13.64
CA GLN A 24 -5.34 -42.86 -12.71
C GLN A 24 -5.30 -41.44 -12.13
N CYS A 25 -6.46 -40.78 -12.05
CA CYS A 25 -6.61 -39.50 -11.36
C CYS A 25 -6.46 -39.68 -9.85
N GLY A 26 -5.57 -38.90 -9.23
CA GLY A 26 -5.33 -38.96 -7.78
C GLY A 26 -6.50 -38.47 -6.92
N ASP A 27 -7.40 -37.66 -7.48
CA ASP A 27 -8.49 -37.02 -6.73
C ASP A 27 -9.81 -37.78 -6.85
N CYS A 28 -10.22 -38.18 -8.07
CA CYS A 28 -11.47 -38.91 -8.27
C CYS A 28 -11.29 -40.41 -8.52
N GLY A 29 -10.06 -40.90 -8.65
CA GLY A 29 -9.76 -42.31 -8.88
C GLY A 29 -10.09 -42.83 -10.29
N ALA A 30 -10.61 -41.98 -11.19
CA ALA A 30 -10.95 -42.36 -12.56
C ALA A 30 -9.70 -42.68 -13.40
N TRP A 31 -9.81 -43.69 -14.25
CA TRP A 31 -8.73 -44.17 -15.12
C TRP A 31 -8.77 -43.52 -16.50
N ASN A 32 -7.60 -43.21 -17.06
CA ASN A 32 -7.42 -42.65 -18.42
C ASN A 32 -8.18 -41.34 -18.68
N THR A 33 -8.52 -40.57 -17.65
CA THR A 33 -9.23 -39.29 -17.77
C THR A 33 -8.32 -38.06 -17.76
N LEU A 34 -7.02 -38.21 -17.49
CA LEU A 34 -6.05 -37.12 -17.48
C LEU A 34 -5.60 -36.74 -18.90
N GLN A 35 -5.98 -35.54 -19.34
CA GLN A 35 -5.66 -34.99 -20.66
C GLN A 35 -4.60 -33.89 -20.55
N GLU A 36 -3.73 -33.78 -21.56
CA GLU A 36 -2.69 -32.75 -21.60
C GLU A 36 -3.31 -31.37 -21.88
N ALA A 37 -3.01 -30.40 -21.04
CA ALA A 37 -3.37 -29.00 -21.20
C ALA A 37 -2.13 -28.11 -21.07
N VAL A 38 -2.08 -27.06 -21.89
CA VAL A 38 -1.06 -26.01 -21.73
C VAL A 38 -1.48 -25.17 -20.53
N ALA A 39 -0.62 -25.04 -19.51
CA ALA A 39 -0.89 -24.12 -18.41
C ALA A 39 -1.13 -22.73 -19.01
N ALA A 40 -2.29 -22.13 -18.72
CA ALA A 40 -2.52 -20.73 -19.03
C ALA A 40 -1.36 -19.92 -18.42
N PRO A 41 -0.82 -18.90 -19.13
CA PRO A 41 0.16 -18.02 -18.52
C PRO A 41 -0.44 -17.52 -17.22
N ALA A 42 0.30 -17.60 -16.11
CA ALA A 42 -0.15 -17.16 -14.80
C ALA A 42 -0.52 -15.68 -14.87
N GLY A 43 -1.80 -15.41 -15.19
CA GLY A 43 -2.41 -14.10 -15.22
C GLY A 43 -2.76 -13.66 -13.82
N GLY A 44 -1.77 -13.69 -12.91
CA GLY A 44 -1.87 -13.13 -11.58
C GLY A 44 -1.33 -11.70 -11.59
N LYS A 45 -1.96 -10.79 -12.36
CA LYS A 45 -1.78 -9.37 -12.09
C LYS A 45 -2.70 -9.03 -10.92
N ASN A 46 -2.17 -9.09 -9.71
CA ASN A 46 -2.77 -8.33 -8.61
C ASN A 46 -2.87 -6.86 -9.08
N PRO A 47 -4.07 -6.26 -9.14
CA PRO A 47 -4.21 -4.87 -9.54
C PRO A 47 -3.66 -3.90 -8.47
N SER A 48 -3.21 -4.41 -7.32
CA SER A 48 -2.72 -3.59 -6.19
C SER A 48 -1.36 -2.92 -6.41
N PHE A 49 -0.71 -3.14 -7.56
CA PHE A 49 0.58 -2.53 -7.89
C PHE A 49 0.56 -1.77 -9.22
N ALA A 50 -0.57 -1.15 -9.56
CA ALA A 50 -0.59 -0.14 -10.61
C ALA A 50 -0.03 1.17 -10.05
N GLY A 51 1.26 1.45 -10.31
CA GLY A 51 1.82 2.77 -10.08
C GLY A 51 1.01 3.83 -10.84
N TYR A 52 0.92 5.04 -10.28
CA TYR A 52 0.21 6.17 -10.89
C TYR A 52 1.02 6.69 -12.09
N ALA A 53 0.94 5.98 -13.22
CA ALA A 53 1.50 6.42 -14.50
C ALA A 53 0.49 7.27 -15.32
N GLY A 54 -0.61 7.71 -14.69
CA GLY A 54 -1.71 8.40 -15.35
C GLY A 54 -2.54 7.48 -16.27
N PRO A 55 -3.59 8.04 -16.90
CA PRO A 55 -4.52 7.27 -17.74
C PRO A 55 -3.93 6.84 -19.10
N THR A 56 -2.79 7.39 -19.53
CA THR A 56 -2.22 7.12 -20.86
C THR A 56 -0.69 6.97 -20.82
N ALA A 57 -0.20 5.83 -21.29
CA ALA A 57 1.24 5.52 -21.41
C ALA A 57 1.80 5.91 -22.80
N GLU A 58 1.50 7.11 -23.27
CA GLU A 58 2.02 7.62 -24.55
C GLU A 58 3.21 8.56 -24.33
N VAL A 59 4.19 8.49 -25.23
CA VAL A 59 5.32 9.43 -25.21
C VAL A 59 4.81 10.79 -25.65
N ARG A 60 5.03 11.81 -24.82
CA ARG A 60 4.67 13.21 -25.07
C ARG A 60 5.84 14.11 -24.72
N THR A 61 5.92 15.29 -25.34
CA THR A 61 6.89 16.30 -24.91
C THR A 61 6.42 16.97 -23.61
N LEU A 62 7.34 17.49 -22.79
CA LEU A 62 6.94 18.16 -21.54
C LEU A 62 6.05 19.39 -21.79
N ALA A 63 6.16 20.03 -22.95
CA ALA A 63 5.32 21.15 -23.35
C ALA A 63 3.86 20.75 -23.63
N GLU A 64 3.59 19.46 -23.85
CA GLU A 64 2.25 18.90 -24.06
C GLU A 64 1.58 18.47 -22.75
N VAL A 65 2.26 18.60 -21.60
CA VAL A 65 1.74 18.25 -20.29
C VAL A 65 1.16 19.50 -19.63
N ASP A 66 -0.16 19.50 -19.42
CA ASP A 66 -0.82 20.56 -18.68
C ASP A 66 -0.36 20.56 -17.21
N ALA A 67 0.19 21.68 -16.76
CA ALA A 67 0.51 21.88 -15.35
C ALA A 67 -0.75 22.32 -14.60
N VAL A 68 -1.47 21.36 -14.03
CA VAL A 68 -2.64 21.64 -13.19
C VAL A 68 -2.18 21.85 -11.74
N ALA A 69 -2.74 22.84 -11.06
CA ALA A 69 -2.48 23.08 -9.66
C ALA A 69 -3.12 21.96 -8.81
N GLU A 70 -2.30 21.27 -8.02
CA GLU A 70 -2.75 20.26 -7.08
C GLU A 70 -3.37 20.88 -5.83
N ILE A 71 -4.38 20.21 -5.26
CA ILE A 71 -4.96 20.61 -3.97
C ILE A 71 -3.95 20.27 -2.87
N ARG A 72 -3.54 21.30 -2.13
CA ARG A 72 -2.60 21.19 -1.01
C ARG A 72 -3.30 21.43 0.31
N GLN A 73 -2.96 20.61 1.29
CA GLN A 73 -3.40 20.78 2.66
C GLN A 73 -2.24 21.22 3.54
N SER A 74 -2.42 22.32 4.27
CA SER A 74 -1.46 22.76 5.29
C SER A 74 -1.29 21.71 6.39
N CYS A 75 -0.04 21.50 6.79
CA CYS A 75 0.37 20.69 7.94
C CYS A 75 0.20 21.43 9.28
N GLY A 76 -0.21 22.71 9.25
CA GLY A 76 -0.24 23.61 10.41
C GLY A 76 1.13 24.03 10.95
N ASN A 77 2.21 23.68 10.26
CA ASN A 77 3.56 24.18 10.52
C ASN A 77 4.05 24.96 9.30
N GLY A 78 4.16 26.29 9.43
CA GLY A 78 4.50 27.17 8.31
C GLY A 78 5.85 26.88 7.65
N GLU A 79 6.87 26.45 8.41
CA GLU A 79 8.17 26.09 7.82
C GLU A 79 8.10 24.77 7.07
N LEU A 80 7.37 23.78 7.60
CA LEU A 80 7.15 22.52 6.89
C LEU A 80 6.32 22.76 5.62
N ASP A 81 5.25 23.56 5.69
CA ASP A 81 4.45 23.92 4.53
C ASP A 81 5.31 24.62 3.49
N ARG A 82 6.21 25.52 3.89
CA ARG A 82 7.17 26.17 2.99
C ARG A 82 8.08 25.17 2.29
N VAL A 83 8.61 24.18 3.02
CA VAL A 83 9.43 23.09 2.46
C VAL A 83 8.64 22.21 1.49
N LEU A 84 7.35 21.94 1.80
CA LEU A 84 6.47 21.13 0.96
C LEU A 84 5.87 21.90 -0.24
N GLY A 85 6.11 23.21 -0.34
CA GLY A 85 5.53 24.04 -1.41
C GLY A 85 4.07 24.43 -1.18
N GLY A 86 3.69 24.67 0.07
CA GLY A 86 2.35 25.09 0.50
C GLY A 86 1.56 24.04 1.29
N GLY A 87 2.14 22.87 1.54
CA GLY A 87 1.50 21.77 2.28
C GLY A 87 1.52 20.43 1.54
N LEU A 88 0.89 19.42 2.12
CA LEU A 88 0.80 18.05 1.60
C LEU A 88 -0.14 17.98 0.40
N VAL A 89 0.25 17.23 -0.62
CA VAL A 89 -0.58 16.93 -1.79
C VAL A 89 -1.38 15.65 -1.55
N GLU A 90 -2.67 15.64 -1.91
CA GLU A 90 -3.51 14.46 -1.79
C GLU A 90 -2.99 13.29 -2.65
N GLY A 91 -3.01 12.07 -2.12
CA GLY A 91 -2.50 10.88 -2.82
C GLY A 91 -0.98 10.82 -2.99
N SER A 92 -0.24 11.75 -2.39
CA SER A 92 1.23 11.74 -2.41
C SER A 92 1.83 10.93 -1.27
N VAL A 93 3.09 10.54 -1.44
CA VAL A 93 3.92 9.93 -0.38
C VAL A 93 5.08 10.87 -0.09
N THR A 94 5.22 11.29 1.16
CA THR A 94 6.31 12.17 1.61
C THR A 94 7.26 11.38 2.51
N LEU A 95 8.55 11.38 2.16
CA LEU A 95 9.61 10.75 2.96
C LEU A 95 10.33 11.78 3.82
N ILE A 96 10.35 11.58 5.13
CA ILE A 96 11.14 12.41 6.06
C ILE A 96 12.38 11.63 6.48
N GLY A 97 13.54 12.02 5.94
CA GLY A 97 14.85 11.48 6.27
C GLY A 97 15.61 12.33 7.31
N GLY A 98 16.62 11.74 7.94
CA GLY A 98 17.50 12.43 8.89
C GLY A 98 18.07 11.49 9.95
N ASP A 99 19.04 11.97 10.72
CA ASP A 99 19.75 11.15 11.72
C ASP A 99 18.82 10.63 12.84
N PRO A 100 19.14 9.49 13.46
CA PRO A 100 18.47 9.05 14.68
C PRO A 100 18.49 10.16 15.75
N GLY A 101 17.35 10.40 16.40
CA GLY A 101 17.26 11.42 17.45
C GLY A 101 17.08 12.87 16.99
N ILE A 102 17.15 13.18 15.69
CA ILE A 102 16.95 14.56 15.17
C ILE A 102 15.50 15.08 15.32
N GLY A 103 14.57 14.21 15.74
CA GLY A 103 13.18 14.60 16.01
C GLY A 103 12.18 14.29 14.90
N LYS A 104 12.49 13.42 13.93
CA LYS A 104 11.56 13.02 12.84
C LYS A 104 10.20 12.57 13.35
N SER A 105 10.18 11.60 14.28
CA SER A 105 8.94 11.07 14.84
C SER A 105 8.20 12.10 15.71
N THR A 106 8.94 13.04 16.32
CA THR A 106 8.35 14.16 17.06
C THR A 106 7.63 15.11 16.12
N LEU A 107 8.28 15.52 15.02
CA LEU A 107 7.70 16.37 14.00
C LEU A 107 6.46 15.71 13.38
N LEU A 108 6.57 14.44 12.99
CA LEU A 108 5.43 13.68 12.44
C LEU A 108 4.26 13.61 13.41
N LEU A 109 4.52 13.35 14.69
CA LEU A 109 3.47 13.30 15.71
C LEU A 109 2.75 14.65 15.85
N GLN A 110 3.48 15.77 15.81
CA GLN A 110 2.90 17.12 15.85
C GLN A 110 2.03 17.39 14.62
N VAL A 111 2.55 17.09 13.42
CA VAL A 111 1.83 17.29 12.15
C VAL A 111 0.57 16.42 12.08
N LEU A 112 0.67 15.13 12.42
CA LEU A 112 -0.49 14.24 12.37
C LEU A 112 -1.55 14.60 13.42
N ALA A 113 -1.14 15.08 14.60
CA ALA A 113 -2.08 15.58 15.60
C ALA A 113 -2.81 16.84 15.12
N GLU A 114 -2.13 17.73 14.41
CA GLU A 114 -2.73 18.91 13.81
C GLU A 114 -3.69 18.54 12.68
N LEU A 115 -3.27 17.65 11.76
CA LEU A 115 -4.13 17.14 10.68
C LEU A 115 -5.36 16.43 11.24
N ALA A 116 -5.23 15.69 12.34
CA ALA A 116 -6.34 15.01 13.01
C ALA A 116 -7.43 15.97 13.53
N ALA A 117 -7.15 17.27 13.68
CA ALA A 117 -8.16 18.24 14.06
C ALA A 117 -9.27 18.36 13.00
N HIS A 118 -8.92 18.20 11.72
CA HIS A 118 -9.81 18.42 10.58
C HIS A 118 -10.02 17.19 9.70
N ASN A 119 -9.13 16.19 9.80
CA ASN A 119 -9.14 15.00 8.98
C ASN A 119 -9.20 13.72 9.79
N ARG A 120 -9.68 12.67 9.12
CA ARG A 120 -9.47 11.30 9.56
C ARG A 120 -8.01 10.92 9.37
N THR A 121 -7.19 11.12 10.40
CA THR A 121 -5.76 10.78 10.40
C THR A 121 -5.48 9.46 11.11
N LEU A 122 -4.48 8.70 10.66
CA LEU A 122 -4.06 7.43 11.26
C LEU A 122 -2.54 7.40 11.44
N TYR A 123 -2.03 7.45 12.67
CA TYR A 123 -0.60 7.27 12.93
C TYR A 123 -0.29 5.78 13.09
N VAL A 124 0.58 5.25 12.24
CA VAL A 124 1.06 3.85 12.32
C VAL A 124 2.47 3.84 12.89
N SER A 125 2.73 3.00 13.91
CA SER A 125 4.07 2.87 14.51
C SER A 125 4.42 1.42 14.80
N GLY A 126 5.56 0.98 14.28
CA GLY A 126 6.16 -0.31 14.59
C GLY A 126 7.37 -0.24 15.53
N GLU A 127 7.95 0.94 15.72
CA GLU A 127 9.21 1.13 16.46
C GLU A 127 8.97 1.40 17.96
N GLU A 128 7.86 2.03 18.29
CA GLU A 128 7.60 2.54 19.64
C GLU A 128 6.22 2.10 20.15
N SER A 129 6.13 1.81 21.46
CA SER A 129 4.87 1.39 22.08
C SER A 129 3.85 2.54 22.17
N PRO A 130 2.54 2.24 22.16
CA PRO A 130 1.49 3.25 22.33
C PRO A 130 1.66 4.13 23.57
N ARG A 131 2.16 3.54 24.67
CA ARG A 131 2.40 4.26 25.92
C ARG A 131 3.47 5.33 25.75
N GLN A 132 4.57 5.02 25.08
CA GLN A 132 5.67 5.98 24.87
C GLN A 132 5.23 7.11 23.92
N ILE A 133 4.48 6.78 22.87
CA ILE A 133 3.89 7.77 21.95
C ILE A 133 2.94 8.70 22.71
N GLY A 134 2.04 8.13 23.53
CA GLY A 134 1.09 8.90 24.34
C GLY A 134 1.77 9.84 25.35
N LEU A 135 2.86 9.40 25.99
CA LEU A 135 3.66 10.25 26.88
C LEU A 135 4.32 11.41 26.13
N ARG A 136 4.82 11.17 24.91
CA ARG A 136 5.37 12.25 24.06
C ARG A 136 4.30 13.24 23.64
N ALA A 137 3.15 12.77 23.16
CA ALA A 137 2.02 13.63 22.81
C ALA A 137 1.58 14.51 23.99
N GLN A 138 1.54 13.94 25.20
CA GLN A 138 1.23 14.70 26.42
C GLN A 138 2.27 15.77 26.73
N ARG A 139 3.57 15.45 26.64
CA ARG A 139 4.66 16.42 26.88
C ARG A 139 4.65 17.58 25.88
N LEU A 140 4.27 17.30 24.65
CA LEU A 140 4.15 18.27 23.57
C LEU A 140 2.84 19.09 23.62
N GLY A 141 1.91 18.73 24.51
CA GLY A 141 0.62 19.42 24.63
C GLY A 141 -0.33 19.18 23.44
N LEU A 142 -0.18 18.05 22.73
CA LEU A 142 -0.96 17.77 21.54
C LEU A 142 -2.39 17.33 21.89
N ALA A 143 -3.34 17.67 21.02
CA ALA A 143 -4.69 17.11 21.04
C ALA A 143 -4.62 15.60 20.73
N ARG A 144 -5.23 14.77 21.58
CA ARG A 144 -5.11 13.29 21.54
C ARG A 144 -6.42 12.59 21.22
N ASP A 145 -7.53 13.32 21.22
CA ASP A 145 -8.88 12.80 21.09
C ASP A 145 -9.22 12.35 19.67
N ARG A 146 -8.52 12.88 18.66
CA ARG A 146 -8.81 12.62 17.23
C ARG A 146 -7.73 11.84 16.49
N LEU A 147 -6.50 11.81 17.00
CA LEU A 147 -5.41 11.09 16.35
C LEU A 147 -5.54 9.58 16.64
N ARG A 148 -5.92 8.81 15.62
CA ARG A 148 -5.98 7.34 15.71
C ARG A 148 -4.57 6.77 15.63
N LEU A 149 -4.28 5.76 16.44
CA LEU A 149 -2.96 5.12 16.54
C LEU A 149 -3.07 3.62 16.29
N LEU A 150 -2.24 3.10 15.38
CA LEU A 150 -2.12 1.67 15.08
C LEU A 150 -0.69 1.17 15.38
N PRO A 151 -0.50 0.41 16.46
CA PRO A 151 0.79 -0.24 16.74
C PRO A 151 0.90 -1.57 15.98
N GLU A 152 1.37 -1.54 14.73
CA GLU A 152 1.48 -2.72 13.86
C GLU A 152 2.72 -2.62 12.95
N ILE A 153 3.30 -3.78 12.61
CA ILE A 153 4.51 -3.91 11.78
C ILE A 153 4.23 -4.64 10.46
N ASN A 154 3.16 -5.44 10.39
CA ASN A 154 2.79 -6.17 9.20
C ASN A 154 2.03 -5.27 8.22
N VAL A 155 2.59 -5.09 7.02
CA VAL A 155 2.05 -4.18 6.00
C VAL A 155 0.66 -4.62 5.52
N GLU A 156 0.39 -5.92 5.37
CA GLU A 156 -0.91 -6.41 4.92
C GLU A 156 -2.02 -6.05 5.92
N ARG A 157 -1.74 -6.15 7.23
CA ARG A 157 -2.67 -5.73 8.28
C ARG A 157 -2.85 -4.21 8.33
N ILE A 158 -1.78 -3.45 8.12
CA ILE A 158 -1.85 -1.98 8.05
C ILE A 158 -2.76 -1.57 6.89
N LEU A 159 -2.57 -2.16 5.70
CA LEU A 159 -3.38 -1.89 4.52
C LEU A 159 -4.84 -2.30 4.70
N ALA A 160 -5.10 -3.52 5.20
CA ALA A 160 -6.46 -3.97 5.51
C ALA A 160 -7.16 -3.04 6.52
N THR A 161 -6.42 -2.54 7.52
CA THR A 161 -6.94 -1.55 8.47
C THR A 161 -7.23 -0.22 7.78
N ALA A 162 -6.34 0.25 6.91
CA ALA A 162 -6.50 1.50 6.18
C ALA A 162 -7.70 1.46 5.21
N GLU A 163 -8.00 0.30 4.60
CA GLU A 163 -9.19 0.11 3.76
C GLU A 163 -10.50 0.30 4.54
N ILE A 164 -10.54 -0.15 5.80
CA ILE A 164 -11.70 0.00 6.70
C ILE A 164 -11.77 1.43 7.25
N GLU A 165 -10.65 1.92 7.78
CA GLU A 165 -10.55 3.22 8.46
C GLU A 165 -10.53 4.41 7.50
N ARG A 166 -10.35 4.18 6.20
CA ARG A 166 -10.27 5.17 5.10
C ARG A 166 -9.70 6.52 5.58
N PRO A 167 -8.46 6.54 6.09
CA PRO A 167 -7.83 7.78 6.53
C PRO A 167 -7.56 8.69 5.34
N GLN A 168 -7.67 9.99 5.57
CA GLN A 168 -7.27 11.03 4.61
C GLN A 168 -5.77 11.32 4.69
N ALA A 169 -5.15 11.05 5.85
CA ALA A 169 -3.72 11.15 6.08
C ALA A 169 -3.26 9.99 6.97
N MET A 170 -2.10 9.40 6.65
CA MET A 170 -1.50 8.27 7.38
C MET A 170 0.00 8.49 7.56
#